data_AF-A0A532EH73-F1
#
_entry.id   AF-A0A532EH73-F1
#
_cell.length_a   1.000
_cell.length_b   1.000
_cell.length_c   1.000
_cell.angle_alpha   90.00
_cell.angle_beta   90.00
_cell.angle_gamma   90.00
#
_symmetry.space_group_name_H-M   'P 1'
#
loop_
_entity.id
_entity.type
_entity.pdbx_description
1 polymer ?
#
loop_
_entity_poly.entity_id
_entity_poly.type
_entity_poly.pdbx_seq_one_letter_code
_entity_poly.pdbx_strand_id
1 'polypeptide(L)'
;WTGQALWTMTHLTVPKLADYKERITLFFDDASLELEFPSPWLNHHPTRLTVTTSDGHTLSKKDLRAGYAEAFVEEMRGFWAAIVNGDPVVNPPEHAARDQELLLGLTWQHLATAPFD
;
A
#
# COMPACT_ATOMS: atom_id res chain seq x y z
N TRP A 1 5.19 -17.17 -1.90
CA TRP A 1 3.78 -16.86 -1.60
C TRP A 1 2.93 -17.17 -2.83
N THR A 2 2.00 -18.12 -2.69
CA THR A 2 1.01 -18.52 -3.70
C THR A 2 -0.27 -18.92 -2.96
N GLY A 3 -1.45 -18.61 -3.51
CA GLY A 3 -2.73 -18.98 -2.90
C GLY A 3 -3.60 -17.78 -2.55
N GLN A 4 -4.69 -18.04 -1.83
CA GLN A 4 -5.62 -17.00 -1.35
C GLN A 4 -4.98 -16.29 -0.14
N ALA A 5 -5.02 -14.96 -0.15
CA ALA A 5 -4.55 -14.15 0.97
C ALA A 5 -5.74 -13.64 1.80
N LEU A 6 -5.60 -13.69 3.13
CA LEU A 6 -6.39 -12.80 3.97
C LEU A 6 -5.78 -11.40 3.87
N TRP A 7 -6.60 -10.41 3.57
CA TRP A 7 -6.18 -9.03 3.43
C TRP A 7 -6.75 -8.17 4.56
N THR A 8 -5.89 -7.35 5.16
CA THR A 8 -6.31 -6.25 6.03
C THR A 8 -5.75 -4.93 5.49
N MET A 9 -6.60 -3.91 5.43
CA MET A 9 -6.19 -2.53 5.15
C MET A 9 -6.64 -1.63 6.29
N THR A 10 -5.75 -0.74 6.71
CA THR A 10 -6.07 0.36 7.63
C THR A 10 -5.72 1.65 6.94
N HIS A 11 -6.69 2.55 6.85
CA HIS A 11 -6.47 3.96 6.53
C HIS A 11 -7.11 4.77 7.65
N LEU A 12 -6.29 5.39 8.50
CA LEU A 12 -6.73 6.17 9.64
C LEU A 12 -6.16 7.58 9.54
N THR A 13 -7.07 8.55 9.49
CA THR A 13 -6.77 9.96 9.71
C THR A 13 -7.69 10.47 10.81
N VAL A 14 -7.13 11.03 11.87
CA VAL A 14 -7.91 11.58 12.98
C VAL A 14 -7.99 13.10 12.84
N PRO A 15 -9.20 13.69 12.65
CA PRO A 15 -9.32 15.14 12.55
C PRO A 15 -8.72 15.84 13.77
N LYS A 16 -7.88 16.86 13.53
CA LYS A 16 -7.17 17.66 14.55
C LYS A 16 -6.05 16.95 15.31
N LEU A 17 -5.77 15.68 15.04
CA LEU A 17 -4.60 14.98 15.55
C LEU A 17 -3.69 14.65 14.37
N ALA A 18 -2.40 14.98 14.47
CA ALA A 18 -1.40 14.66 13.44
C ALA A 18 -1.00 13.17 13.48
N ASP A 19 -1.98 12.27 13.61
CA ASP A 19 -1.80 10.81 13.55
C ASP A 19 -2.40 10.31 12.24
N TYR A 20 -1.54 9.78 11.39
CA TYR A 20 -1.87 9.14 10.12
C TYR A 20 -1.33 7.73 10.14
N LYS A 21 -2.18 6.76 9.80
CA LYS A 21 -1.76 5.37 9.62
C LYS A 21 -2.37 4.82 8.35
N GLU A 22 -1.51 4.46 7.42
CA GLU A 22 -1.89 3.68 6.26
C GLU A 22 -1.05 2.41 6.21
N ARG A 23 -1.74 1.27 6.29
CA ARG A 23 -1.13 -0.04 6.33
C ARG A 23 -1.94 -1.04 5.51
N ILE A 24 -1.24 -1.82 4.71
CA ILE A 24 -1.80 -2.94 3.95
C ILE A 24 -1.04 -4.20 4.37
N THR A 25 -1.77 -5.21 4.85
CA THR A 25 -1.17 -6.49 5.22
C THR A 25 -1.87 -7.63 4.50
N LEU A 26 -1.06 -8.49 3.89
CA LEU A 26 -1.49 -9.73 3.26
C LEU A 26 -0.96 -10.91 4.09
N PHE A 27 -1.84 -11.83 4.44
CA PHE A 27 -1.52 -13.05 5.18
C PHE A 27 -1.76 -14.26 4.28
N PHE A 28 -0.71 -15.06 4.11
CA PHE A 28 -0.71 -16.35 3.44
C PHE A 28 -0.44 -17.44 4.48
N ASP A 29 -0.51 -18.71 4.06
CA ASP A 29 -0.26 -19.85 4.95
C ASP A 29 1.15 -19.87 5.54
N ASP A 30 2.15 -19.40 4.78
CA ASP A 30 3.58 -19.49 5.12
C ASP A 30 4.27 -18.11 5.26
N ALA A 31 3.54 -17.03 5.00
CA ALA A 31 4.12 -15.68 4.95
C ALA A 31 3.11 -14.58 5.29
N SER A 32 3.61 -13.45 5.79
CA SER A 32 2.89 -12.19 5.80
C SER A 32 3.72 -11.07 5.18
N LEU A 33 3.06 -10.20 4.43
CA LEU A 33 3.64 -9.01 3.84
C LEU A 33 2.89 -7.81 4.39
N GLU A 34 3.57 -6.92 5.08
CA GLU A 34 3.02 -5.69 5.64
C GLU A 34 3.69 -4.49 5.00
N LEU A 35 2.91 -3.70 4.28
CA LEU A 35 3.32 -2.43 3.69
C LEU A 35 2.79 -1.29 4.58
N GLU A 36 3.71 -0.51 5.14
CA GLU A 36 3.41 0.65 5.99
C GLU A 36 3.80 1.93 5.25
N PHE A 37 2.79 2.77 5.00
CA PHE A 37 2.96 4.10 4.45
C PHE A 37 3.11 5.10 5.60
N PRO A 38 4.17 5.91 5.57
CA PRO A 38 4.33 6.95 6.56
C PRO A 38 3.31 8.07 6.34
N SER A 39 3.15 8.88 7.38
CA SER A 39 2.42 10.13 7.27
C SER A 39 2.92 10.96 6.08
N PRO A 40 2.03 11.47 5.21
CA PRO A 40 2.42 12.31 4.08
C PRO A 40 3.01 13.66 4.52
N TRP A 41 2.89 14.00 5.82
CA TRP A 41 3.47 15.21 6.40
C TRP A 41 4.90 15.02 6.93
N LEU A 42 5.45 13.80 6.90
CA LEU A 42 6.80 13.51 7.33
C LEU A 42 7.76 13.47 6.14
N ASN A 43 8.67 14.44 6.08
CA ASN A 43 9.74 14.43 5.10
C ASN A 43 10.70 13.25 5.33
N HIS A 44 11.17 12.65 4.25
CA HIS A 44 12.19 11.60 4.24
C HIS A 44 11.86 10.34 5.05
N HIS A 45 10.59 10.08 5.33
CA HIS A 45 10.17 8.83 5.93
C HIS A 45 9.83 7.84 4.80
N PRO A 46 10.56 6.73 4.64
CA PRO A 46 10.33 5.81 3.53
C PRO A 46 9.15 4.88 3.84
N THR A 47 8.45 4.47 2.78
CA THR A 47 7.54 3.31 2.84
C THR A 47 8.32 2.07 3.26
N ARG A 48 7.80 1.33 4.23
CA ARG A 48 8.41 0.10 4.74
C ARG A 48 7.60 -1.11 4.31
N LEU A 49 8.26 -2.07 3.68
CA LEU A 49 7.71 -3.40 3.45
C LEU A 49 8.38 -4.37 4.44
N THR A 50 7.58 -4.97 5.29
CA THR A 50 7.98 -6.04 6.19
C THR A 50 7.53 -7.37 5.61
N VAL A 51 8.47 -8.28 5.36
CA VAL A 51 8.18 -9.65 4.97
C VAL A 51 8.47 -10.57 6.14
N THR A 52 7.46 -11.31 6.58
CA THR A 52 7.61 -12.33 7.62
C THR A 52 7.35 -13.69 6.99
N THR A 53 8.23 -14.66 7.24
CA THR A 53 8.07 -16.05 6.77
C THR A 53 8.34 -17.01 7.93
N SER A 54 7.81 -18.23 7.83
CA SER A 54 8.08 -19.29 8.80
C SER A 54 8.64 -20.53 8.13
N ASP A 55 9.61 -21.18 8.77
CA ASP A 55 10.11 -22.51 8.42
C ASP A 55 10.25 -23.36 9.69
N GLY A 56 9.33 -24.32 9.87
CA GLY A 56 9.19 -25.07 11.12
C GLY A 56 8.95 -24.16 12.31
N HIS A 57 9.84 -24.21 13.30
CA HIS A 57 9.80 -23.34 14.50
C HIS A 57 10.59 -22.04 14.35
N THR A 58 11.07 -21.72 13.14
CA THR A 58 11.87 -20.52 12.89
C THR A 58 11.04 -19.46 12.20
N LEU A 59 10.84 -18.32 12.88
CA LEU A 59 10.25 -17.12 12.28
C LEU A 59 11.36 -16.21 11.74
N SER A 60 11.26 -15.82 10.47
CA SER A 60 12.17 -14.86 9.85
C SER A 60 11.44 -13.58 9.49
N LYS A 61 12.05 -12.43 9.77
CA LYS A 61 11.51 -11.11 9.43
C LYS A 61 12.54 -10.31 8.64
N LYS A 62 12.12 -9.77 7.50
CA LYS A 62 12.95 -8.93 6.62
C LYS A 62 12.27 -7.59 6.40
N ASP A 63 12.96 -6.53 6.78
CA ASP A 63 12.53 -5.16 6.50
C ASP A 63 13.17 -4.65 5.21
N LEU A 64 12.33 -4.24 4.28
CA LEU A 64 12.70 -3.56 3.05
C LEU A 64 12.26 -2.10 3.16
N ARG A 65 13.20 -1.19 2.95
CA ARG A 65 12.93 0.25 2.87
C ARG A 65 13.33 0.67 1.48
N ALA A 66 12.40 1.24 0.72
CA ALA A 66 12.79 1.99 -0.47
C ALA A 66 13.78 3.06 -0.02
N GLY A 67 14.82 3.34 -0.82
CA GLY A 67 15.88 4.27 -0.42
C GLY A 67 15.34 5.66 -0.06
N TYR A 68 16.22 6.57 0.36
CA TYR A 68 15.85 7.95 0.71
C TYR A 68 15.28 8.78 -0.46
N ALA A 69 15.22 8.21 -1.68
CA ALA A 69 14.54 8.84 -2.79
C ALA A 69 13.03 8.91 -2.46
N GLU A 70 12.53 10.13 -2.31
CA GLU A 70 11.13 10.38 -2.03
C GLU A 70 10.28 9.91 -3.22
N ALA A 71 9.27 9.06 -2.96
CA ALA A 71 8.40 8.52 -4.00
C ALA A 71 7.78 9.62 -4.88
N PHE A 72 7.45 10.77 -4.27
CA PHE A 72 6.97 11.95 -4.99
C PHE A 72 8.00 12.53 -5.98
N VAL A 73 9.28 12.58 -5.60
CA VAL A 73 10.34 13.07 -6.49
C VAL A 73 10.52 12.12 -7.67
N GLU A 74 10.50 10.81 -7.41
CA GLU A 74 10.60 9.80 -8.48
C GLU A 74 9.37 9.81 -9.41
N GLU A 75 8.18 10.06 -8.86
CA GLU A 75 6.97 10.28 -9.66
C GLU A 75 7.09 11.51 -10.57
N MET A 76 7.61 12.63 -10.05
CA MET A 76 7.84 13.84 -10.85
C MET A 76 8.91 13.64 -11.94
N ARG A 77 9.96 12.86 -11.66
CA ARG A 77 10.95 12.46 -12.69
C ARG A 77 10.30 11.62 -13.78
N GLY A 78 9.50 10.63 -13.40
CA GLY A 78 8.78 9.78 -14.34
C GLY A 78 7.78 10.57 -15.19
N PHE A 79 7.01 11.47 -14.56
CA PHE A 79 6.09 12.36 -15.26
C PHE A 79 6.81 13.25 -16.27
N TRP A 80 7.88 13.92 -15.85
CA TRP A 80 8.67 14.76 -16.74
C TRP A 80 9.24 13.96 -17.92
N ALA A 81 9.78 12.77 -17.67
CA ALA A 81 10.35 11.91 -18.70
C ALA A 81 9.30 11.44 -19.71
N ALA A 82 8.10 11.09 -19.26
CA ALA A 82 6.98 10.75 -20.13
C ALA A 82 6.57 11.93 -21.03
N ILE A 83 6.52 13.15 -20.49
CA ILE A 83 6.12 14.35 -21.23
C ILE A 83 7.20 14.82 -22.22
N VAL A 84 8.46 14.84 -21.79
CA VAL A 84 9.55 15.43 -22.57
C VAL A 84 10.21 14.44 -23.52
N ASN A 85 10.38 13.18 -23.11
CA ASN A 85 11.05 12.15 -23.90
C ASN A 85 10.07 11.18 -24.57
N GLY A 86 8.82 11.11 -24.11
CA GLY A 86 7.87 10.08 -24.54
C GLY A 86 8.11 8.72 -23.89
N ASP A 87 8.78 8.69 -22.73
CA ASP A 87 9.05 7.45 -22.00
C ASP A 87 7.75 6.76 -21.56
N PRO A 88 7.72 5.42 -21.42
CA PRO A 88 6.52 4.70 -21.02
C PRO A 88 5.96 5.14 -19.66
N VAL A 89 4.65 5.37 -19.60
CA VAL A 89 3.93 5.66 -18.35
C VAL A 89 3.73 4.36 -17.58
N VAL A 90 4.38 4.24 -16.41
CA VAL A 90 4.33 3.02 -15.57
C VAL A 90 2.95 2.84 -14.92
N ASN A 91 2.30 3.94 -14.52
CA ASN A 91 0.99 3.95 -13.85
C ASN A 91 -0.01 4.77 -14.68
N PRO A 92 -0.58 4.22 -15.77
CA PRO A 92 -1.52 4.95 -16.61
C PRO A 92 -2.88 5.12 -15.91
N PRO A 93 -3.75 6.04 -16.40
CA PRO A 93 -5.03 6.36 -15.77
C PRO A 93 -5.96 5.15 -15.56
N GLU A 94 -5.87 4.13 -16.41
CA GLU A 94 -6.66 2.91 -16.30
C GLU A 94 -6.32 2.10 -15.04
N HIS A 95 -5.10 2.21 -14.52
CA HIS A 95 -4.73 1.59 -13.24
C HIS A 95 -5.44 2.30 -12.09
N ALA A 96 -5.42 3.64 -12.08
CA ALA A 96 -6.12 4.43 -11.07
C ALA A 96 -7.63 4.19 -11.09
N ALA A 97 -8.24 4.04 -12.26
CA ALA A 97 -9.66 3.70 -12.39
C ALA A 97 -9.98 2.33 -11.76
N ARG A 98 -9.14 1.31 -11.98
CA ARG A 98 -9.30 -0.02 -11.36
C ARG A 98 -9.18 0.03 -9.85
N ASP A 99 -8.23 0.81 -9.33
CA ASP A 99 -8.07 0.99 -7.88
C ASP A 99 -9.32 1.64 -7.27
N GLN A 100 -9.89 2.65 -7.93
CA GLN A 100 -11.13 3.29 -7.50
C GLN A 100 -12.32 2.33 -7.52
N GLU A 101 -12.47 1.53 -8.58
CA GLU A 101 -13.51 0.49 -8.68
C GLU A 101 -13.42 -0.52 -7.53
N LEU A 102 -12.21 -0.95 -7.18
CA LEU A 102 -11.98 -1.85 -6.04
C LEU A 102 -12.43 -1.20 -4.72
N LEU A 103 -12.03 0.04 -4.45
CA LEU A 103 -12.39 0.75 -3.22
C LEU A 103 -13.91 0.96 -3.10
N LEU A 104 -14.58 1.29 -4.21
CA LEU A 104 -16.03 1.40 -4.26
C LEU A 104 -16.70 0.04 -4.01
N GLY A 105 -16.20 -1.02 -4.64
CA GLY A 105 -16.71 -2.38 -4.46
C GLY A 105 -16.62 -2.87 -3.00
N LEU A 106 -15.51 -2.59 -2.31
CA LEU A 106 -15.33 -2.92 -0.89
C LEU A 106 -16.32 -2.15 -0.01
N THR A 107 -16.52 -0.87 -0.31
CA THR A 107 -17.47 -0.03 0.41
C THR A 107 -18.90 -0.54 0.22
N TRP A 108 -19.29 -0.88 -1.00
CA TRP A 108 -20.62 -1.43 -1.29
C TRP A 108 -20.85 -2.78 -0.62
N GLN A 109 -19.85 -3.67 -0.65
CA GLN A 109 -19.95 -4.95 0.03
C GLN A 109 -20.09 -4.78 1.54
N HIS A 110 -19.37 -3.84 2.15
CA HIS A 110 -19.54 -3.51 3.56
C HIS A 110 -20.95 -3.01 3.86
N LEU A 111 -21.47 -2.05 3.08
CA LEU A 111 -22.83 -1.54 3.26
C LEU A 111 -23.91 -2.62 3.07
N ALA A 112 -23.70 -3.57 2.16
CA ALA A 112 -24.64 -4.68 1.92
C ALA A 112 -24.62 -5.76 3.01
N THR A 113 -23.53 -5.86 3.78
CA THR A 113 -23.32 -6.88 4.83
C THR A 113 -23.39 -6.33 6.24
N ALA A 114 -23.38 -5.01 6.41
CA ALA A 114 -23.65 -4.36 7.67
C ALA A 114 -25.10 -4.66 8.10
N PRO A 115 -25.35 -5.07 9.36
CA PRO A 115 -26.70 -5.15 9.89
C PRO A 115 -27.38 -3.79 9.76
N PHE A 116 -28.65 -3.78 9.34
CA PHE A 116 -29.50 -2.62 9.57
C PHE A 116 -29.69 -2.47 11.08
N ASP A 117 -29.06 -1.46 11.67
CA ASP A 117 -29.50 -0.89 12.96
C ASP A 117 -30.69 0.06 12.72
#